data_AF-A0A0F3IMC9-F1
#
_entry.id   AF-A0A0F3IMC9-F1
#
_cell.length_a   1.000
_cell.length_b   1.000
_cell.length_c   1.000
_cell.angle_alpha   90.00
_cell.angle_beta   90.00
_cell.angle_gamma   90.00
#
_symmetry.space_group_name_H-M   'P 1'
#
loop_
_entity.id
_entity.type
_entity.pdbx_description
1 polymer ?
#
loop_
_entity_poly.entity_id
_entity_poly.type
_entity_poly.pdbx_seq_one_letter_code
_entity_poly.pdbx_strand_id
1 'polypeptide(L)' 'MLEKLVIGAGAMKAGTTWLYKQLEVHPQVHFTPEKELHYFSHNKGLGLKLAHSDRQKKLQLDRKKKNKA' A
#
# COMPACT_ATOMS: atom_id res chain seq x y z
N MET A 1 -2.00 14.16 -15.17
CA MET A 1 -1.94 14.32 -13.70
C MET A 1 -2.44 13.06 -13.03
N LEU A 2 -2.15 12.84 -11.73
CA LEU A 2 -2.77 11.75 -10.96
C LEU A 2 -4.18 12.18 -10.53
N GLU A 3 -5.18 11.86 -11.34
CA GLU A 3 -6.56 12.32 -11.14
C GLU A 3 -7.33 11.48 -10.11
N LYS A 4 -6.88 10.25 -9.85
CA LYS A 4 -7.54 9.27 -8.97
C LYS A 4 -6.53 8.68 -7.98
N LEU A 5 -5.98 9.52 -7.12
CA LEU A 5 -5.07 9.13 -6.04
C LEU A 5 -5.62 9.60 -4.69
N VAL A 6 -5.68 8.67 -3.73
CA VAL A 6 -5.98 8.98 -2.33
C VAL A 6 -4.81 8.51 -1.47
N ILE A 7 -4.33 9.38 -0.59
CA ILE A 7 -3.26 9.07 0.36
C ILE A 7 -3.84 9.09 1.77
N GLY A 8 -3.96 7.91 2.38
CA GLY A 8 -4.28 7.79 3.80
C GLY A 8 -3.03 7.98 4.66
N ALA A 9 -2.72 9.22 5.05
CA ALA A 9 -1.58 9.51 5.93
C ALA A 9 -1.82 8.99 7.36
N GLY A 10 -3.08 9.04 7.82
CA GLY A 10 -3.51 8.55 9.12
C GLY A 10 -2.81 9.18 10.33
N ALA A 11 -3.19 8.70 11.51
CA ALA A 11 -2.35 8.66 12.71
C ALA A 11 -2.31 7.21 13.20
N MET A 12 -1.23 6.80 13.87
CA MET A 12 -1.16 5.46 14.46
C MET A 12 -2.33 5.25 15.42
N LYS A 13 -2.93 4.05 15.38
CA LYS A 13 -4.07 3.64 16.22
C LYS A 13 -5.39 4.40 15.97
N ALA A 14 -5.51 5.17 14.88
CA ALA A 14 -6.75 5.84 14.48
C ALA A 14 -7.68 4.97 13.59
N GLY A 15 -7.60 3.64 13.69
CA GLY A 15 -8.48 2.73 12.93
C GLY A 15 -8.16 2.56 11.43
N THR A 16 -6.99 3.01 10.95
CA THR A 16 -6.61 2.92 9.51
C THR A 16 -6.57 1.50 8.96
N THR A 17 -6.26 0.50 9.79
CA THR A 17 -6.28 -0.92 9.41
C THR A 17 -7.70 -1.41 9.16
N TRP A 18 -8.68 -0.98 9.96
CA TRP A 18 -10.08 -1.37 9.75
C TRP A 18 -10.61 -0.75 8.45
N LEU A 19 -10.38 0.55 8.25
CA LEU A 19 -10.79 1.25 7.03
C LEU A 19 -10.19 0.61 5.77
N TYR A 20 -8.89 0.28 5.82
CA TYR A 20 -8.21 -0.44 4.74
C TYR A 20 -8.95 -1.76 4.39
N LYS A 21 -9.32 -2.57 5.39
CA LYS A 21 -10.05 -3.83 5.16
C LYS A 21 -11.46 -3.64 4.59
N GLN A 22 -12.14 -2.55 4.96
CA GLN A 22 -13.46 -2.26 4.38
C GLN A 22 -13.35 -1.83 2.92
N LEU A 23 -12.28 -1.12 2.55
CA LEU A 23 -12.09 -0.62 1.20
C LEU A 23 -11.42 -1.64 0.26
N GLU A 24 -10.60 -2.56 0.76
CA GLU A 24 -9.83 -3.50 -0.08
C GLU A 24 -10.70 -4.45 -0.88
N VAL A 25 -11.94 -4.69 -0.43
CA VAL A 25 -12.91 -5.54 -1.13
C VAL A 25 -13.68 -4.80 -2.23
N HIS A 26 -13.54 -3.47 -2.33
CA HIS A 26 -14.31 -2.68 -3.28
C HIS A 26 -13.70 -2.72 -4.69
N PRO A 27 -14.45 -3.08 -5.74
CA PRO A 27 -13.89 -3.33 -7.08
C PRO A 27 -13.27 -2.09 -7.75
N GLN A 28 -13.67 -0.89 -7.34
CA GLN A 28 -13.15 0.37 -7.87
C GLN A 28 -11.97 0.95 -7.07
N VAL A 29 -11.58 0.30 -5.97
CA VAL A 29 -10.47 0.75 -5.14
C VAL A 29 -9.29 -0.19 -5.32
N HIS A 30 -8.12 0.37 -5.60
CA HIS A 30 -6.89 -0.39 -5.73
C HIS A 30 -5.90 0.02 -4.66
N PHE A 31 -5.43 -0.97 -3.89
CA PHE A 31 -4.32 -0.78 -2.96
C PHE A 31 -3.03 -1.35 -3.52
N THR A 32 -1.92 -0.77 -3.08
CA THR A 32 -0.61 -1.38 -3.25
C THR A 32 -0.50 -2.69 -2.47
N PRO A 33 0.35 -3.64 -2.89
CA PRO A 33 0.53 -4.91 -2.17
C PRO A 33 0.96 -4.77 -0.71
N GLU A 34 1.54 -3.61 -0.37
CA GLU A 34 2.03 -3.28 0.96
C GLU A 34 1.24 -2.08 1.51
N LYS A 35 0.70 -2.24 2.72
CA LYS A 35 0.14 -1.14 3.52
C LYS A 35 1.29 -0.36 4.16
N GLU A 36 1.09 0.93 4.43
CA GLU A 36 2.07 1.75 5.17
C GLU A 36 3.42 1.87 4.43
N LEU A 37 3.36 2.29 3.16
CA LEU A 37 4.54 2.42 2.30
C LEU A 37 5.61 3.37 2.84
N HIS A 38 5.23 4.34 3.69
CA HIS A 38 6.10 5.38 4.25
C HIS A 38 7.00 6.08 3.21
N TYR A 39 6.53 6.20 1.96
CA TYR A 39 7.32 6.70 0.82
C TYR A 39 7.99 8.05 1.12
N PHE A 40 7.23 9.02 1.66
CA PHE A 40 7.76 10.34 1.95
C PHE A 40 8.81 10.31 3.08
N SER A 41 8.60 9.49 4.10
CA SER A 41 9.60 9.29 5.17
C SER A 41 10.88 8.68 4.60
N HIS A 42 10.77 7.61 3.80
CA HIS A 42 11.94 6.98 3.17
C HIS A 42 12.70 7.92 2.24
N ASN A 43 11.99 8.74 1.48
CA ASN A 43 12.58 9.74 0.58
C ASN A 43 13.36 10.80 1.38
N LYS A 44 12.92 11.11 2.60
CA LYS A 44 13.61 12.02 3.53
C LYS A 44 14.66 11.31 4.40
N GLY A 45 14.91 10.02 4.19
CA GLY A 45 15.87 9.25 4.99
C GLY A 45 15.37 8.90 6.39
N LEU A 46 14.08 9.03 6.65
CA LEU A 46 13.45 8.74 7.95
C LEU A 46 12.87 7.31 7.94
N GLY A 47 13.39 6.46 8.84
CA GLY A 47 12.86 5.11 9.09
C GLY A 47 13.48 3.98 8.25
N LEU A 48 13.07 2.74 8.56
CA LEU A 48 13.56 1.51 7.91
C LEU A 48 13.01 1.38 6.49
N LYS A 49 13.89 1.26 5.49
CA LYS A 49 13.51 0.99 4.10
C LYS A 49 13.28 -0.50 3.90
N LEU A 50 12.10 -0.87 3.40
CA LEU A 50 11.93 -2.18 2.74
C LEU A 50 12.90 -2.27 1.57
N ALA A 51 13.70 -3.33 1.51
CA ALA A 51 14.63 -3.56 0.43
C ALA A 51 13.87 -3.63 -0.92
N HIS A 52 14.52 -3.16 -1.98
CA HIS A 52 13.91 -3.13 -3.31
C HIS A 52 13.48 -4.53 -3.78
N SER A 53 14.30 -5.54 -3.50
CA SER A 53 14.03 -6.95 -3.79
C SER A 53 12.72 -7.45 -3.18
N ASP A 54 12.47 -7.13 -1.91
CA ASP A 54 11.26 -7.55 -1.20
C ASP A 54 10.01 -6.90 -1.80
N ARG A 55 10.10 -5.62 -2.17
CA ARG A 55 9.01 -4.90 -2.87
C ARG A 55 8.65 -5.57 -4.19
N GLN A 56 9.66 -5.92 -5.00
CA GLN A 56 9.45 -6.60 -6.28
C GLN A 56 8.80 -7.97 -6.08
N LYS A 57 9.27 -8.75 -5.10
CA LYS A 57 8.70 -10.06 -4.78
C LYS A 57 7.22 -9.96 -4.37
N LYS A 58 6.87 -8.98 -3.53
CA LYS A 58 5.48 -8.74 -3.11
C LYS A 58 4.59 -8.31 -4.28
N LEU A 59 5.08 -7.44 -5.16
CA LEU A 59 4.37 -7.04 -6.38
C LEU A 59 4.10 -8.23 -7.31
N GLN A 60 5.09 -9.09 -7.52
CA GLN A 60 4.90 -10.30 -8.32
C GLN A 60 3.87 -11.26 -7.70
N LEU A 61 3.90 -11.43 -6.38
CA LEU A 61 2.94 -12.28 -5.68
C LEU A 61 1.51 -11.74 -5.77
N ASP A 62 1.33 -10.43 -5.60
CA ASP A 62 0.01 -9.78 -5.72
C ASP A 62 -0.57 -9.93 -7.14
N ARG A 63 0.25 -9.71 -8.17
CA ARG A 63 -0.16 -9.92 -9.57
C ARG A 63 -0.60 -11.37 -9.81
N LYS A 64 0.14 -12.34 -9.29
CA LYS A 64 -0.23 -13.77 -9.40
C LYS A 64 -1.56 -14.08 -8.70
N LYS A 65 -1.84 -13.46 -7.55
CA LYS A 65 -3.14 -13.63 -6.85
C LYS A 65 -4.30 -13.06 -7.66
N LYS A 66 -4.14 -11.85 -8.19
CA LYS A 66 -5.18 -11.17 -8.99
C LYS A 66 -5.49 -11.88 -10.31
N ASN A 67 -4.50 -12.51 -10.94
CA ASN A 67 -4.71 -13.28 -12.18
C ASN A 67 -5.35 -14.66 -11.96
N LYS A 68 -5.47 -15.12 -10.71
CA LYS A 68 -6.03 -16.44 -10.37
C LYS A 68 -7.51 -16.36 -9.91
N ALA A 69 -7.97 -15.17 -9.55
CA ALA A 69 -9.37 -14.89 -9.19
C ALA A 69 -10.15 -14.47 -10.44
#